data_AF-H2YHY4-F1
#
_entry.id   AF-H2YHY4-F1
#
_cell.length_a   1.000
_cell.length_b   1.000
_cell.length_c   1.000
_cell.angle_alpha   90.00
_cell.angle_beta   90.00
_cell.angle_gamma   90.00
#
_symmetry.space_group_name_H-M   'P 1'
#
loop_
_entity.id
_entity.type
_entity.pdbx_description
1 polymer ?
#
loop_
_entity_poly.entity_id
_entity_poly.type
_entity_poly.pdbx_seq_one_letter_code
_entity_poly.pdbx_strand_id
1 'polypeptide(L)'
;MYSSRKQKAKKDDSGEGAWTVQDRIDEVRGKLTLKQRDQAAYYTFSQNEIEENENLIRNLRAEIKEKRVQQMKRMNADEYVIREGFADDRESQLAMQKYTVAKAKTEKYEHVFDKASFLNSTRHEKRRKQRKIEELQFTLKDLKSLAKSNEEDKSSQRVRTLTTALDKMKMKYSSAKYIQRTYKQILFHMERDNLTLPGRLSNVEQNLQSIRTELKNELVQIQNDAKTAYDQTKVEKEHLETKILKGKRSRDANLAMTRKKFKKLNRDSQEKETRPRKRISHKMSNDSSEMVTKDGKYFWDKVKMFWATKRAMDKLQEQLCVSDPNNIALCFDRQIQKHKGLQAMVTSSTDRKSHLTKVLDGVLKHLDSIKTSHQMTLEDTADKKAEFEKCLGETNQNLRAVNERKDSMEKMVLDVMSATEHIRHKIVSCDWLKKKLEKNGCKVLTSLDPSVLERVDPYKDPVKALDACIEQLNKLNLELDVKMDLNPEQDLVLEEVTGDNAQDALASIQAGAPNNVRIVISVDEDILPAEDFLCDDDDDNDQYRSRDQIKNEMTELSESATIRKKRKRQRKAK
;
A
#
# COMPACT_ATOMS: atom_id res chain seq x y z
N MET A 1 -53.88 -132.70 -16.10
CA MET A 1 -54.60 -132.47 -17.37
C MET A 1 -53.63 -132.86 -18.48
N TYR A 2 -53.76 -133.87 -19.35
CA TYR A 2 -54.74 -134.94 -19.62
C TYR A 2 -53.93 -136.13 -20.25
N SER A 3 -54.37 -137.39 -20.34
CA SER A 3 -55.67 -138.01 -20.04
C SER A 3 -55.56 -139.50 -19.61
N SER A 4 -56.74 -140.08 -19.37
CA SER A 4 -57.14 -141.50 -19.44
C SER A 4 -56.67 -142.27 -20.69
N ARG A 5 -56.72 -143.61 -20.81
CA ARG A 5 -57.17 -144.72 -19.93
C ARG A 5 -56.54 -146.02 -20.48
N LYS A 6 -56.15 -146.98 -19.63
CA LYS A 6 -56.12 -148.40 -20.01
C LYS A 6 -56.82 -149.23 -18.96
N GLN A 7 -57.99 -149.75 -19.31
CA GLN A 7 -58.70 -150.74 -18.50
C GLN A 7 -57.95 -152.08 -18.58
N LYS A 8 -57.73 -152.71 -17.43
CA LYS A 8 -57.63 -154.17 -17.33
C LYS A 8 -58.47 -154.61 -16.14
N ALA A 9 -59.68 -155.08 -16.43
CA ALA A 9 -60.43 -155.86 -15.48
C ALA A 9 -59.71 -157.19 -15.25
N LYS A 10 -59.60 -157.64 -13.99
CA LYS A 10 -59.30 -159.03 -13.68
C LYS A 10 -60.14 -159.45 -12.49
N LYS A 11 -61.11 -160.30 -12.82
CA LYS A 11 -62.04 -161.07 -11.97
C LYS A 11 -61.75 -161.08 -10.47
N ASP A 12 -62.81 -160.80 -9.71
CA ASP A 12 -63.04 -161.41 -8.41
C ASP A 12 -62.98 -162.94 -8.50
N ASP A 13 -62.37 -163.57 -7.50
CA ASP A 13 -62.62 -164.97 -7.18
C ASP A 13 -62.65 -165.14 -5.66
N SER A 14 -63.73 -165.68 -5.15
CA SER A 14 -64.04 -165.81 -3.74
C SER A 14 -63.51 -167.15 -3.20
N GLY A 15 -62.74 -167.14 -2.11
CA GLY A 15 -62.26 -168.36 -1.50
C GLY A 15 -61.73 -168.16 -0.08
N GLU A 16 -62.52 -168.57 0.91
CA GLU A 16 -62.08 -168.67 2.31
C GLU A 16 -61.11 -169.85 2.47
N GLY A 17 -59.94 -169.59 3.07
CA GLY A 17 -58.94 -170.61 3.40
C GLY A 17 -58.16 -170.17 4.63
N ALA A 18 -58.00 -171.05 5.61
CA ALA A 18 -57.64 -170.68 6.98
C ALA A 18 -56.26 -170.01 7.11
N TRP A 19 -56.25 -168.80 7.68
CA TRP A 19 -55.03 -168.09 8.09
C TRP A 19 -54.53 -168.67 9.42
N THR A 20 -53.23 -168.89 9.56
CA THR A 20 -52.69 -169.33 10.85
C THR A 20 -52.57 -168.17 11.83
N VAL A 21 -52.54 -168.47 13.14
CA VAL A 21 -52.40 -167.43 14.18
C VAL A 21 -51.10 -166.62 14.00
N GLN A 22 -50.05 -167.25 13.46
CA GLN A 22 -48.78 -166.61 13.19
C GLN A 22 -48.89 -165.56 12.07
N ASP A 23 -49.59 -165.88 10.97
CA ASP A 23 -49.85 -164.93 9.89
C ASP A 23 -50.58 -163.68 10.39
N ARG A 24 -51.52 -163.86 11.34
CA ARG A 24 -52.28 -162.75 11.94
C ARG A 24 -51.41 -161.88 12.86
N ILE A 25 -50.46 -162.47 13.59
CA ILE A 25 -49.49 -161.75 14.41
C ILE A 25 -48.54 -160.93 13.53
N ASP A 26 -48.03 -161.52 12.45
CA ASP A 26 -47.09 -160.86 11.55
C ASP A 26 -47.80 -159.82 10.65
N GLU A 27 -49.08 -160.00 10.32
CA GLU A 27 -49.95 -158.95 9.73
C GLU A 27 -50.11 -157.75 10.68
N VAL A 28 -50.36 -157.99 11.98
CA VAL A 28 -50.48 -156.92 12.99
C VAL A 28 -49.14 -156.22 13.22
N ARG A 29 -48.02 -156.94 13.23
CA ARG A 29 -46.66 -156.35 13.26
C ARG A 29 -46.37 -155.53 12.00
N GLY A 30 -46.78 -156.00 10.83
CA GLY A 30 -46.72 -155.25 9.57
C GLY A 30 -47.52 -153.94 9.64
N LYS A 31 -48.75 -153.99 10.14
CA LYS A 31 -49.61 -152.81 10.36
C LYS A 31 -49.05 -151.85 11.42
N LEU A 32 -48.45 -152.36 12.49
CA LEU A 32 -47.81 -151.56 13.53
C LEU A 32 -46.55 -150.86 13.02
N THR A 33 -45.68 -151.58 12.32
CA THR A 33 -44.45 -151.01 11.72
C THR A 33 -44.77 -150.03 10.59
N LEU A 34 -45.84 -150.26 9.82
CA LEU A 34 -46.36 -149.29 8.86
C LEU A 34 -46.87 -148.03 9.58
N LYS A 35 -47.72 -148.16 10.60
CA LYS A 35 -48.18 -147.01 11.42
C LYS A 35 -47.03 -146.23 12.06
N GLN A 36 -45.99 -146.91 12.54
CA GLN A 36 -44.80 -146.27 13.10
C GLN A 36 -43.99 -145.54 12.02
N ARG A 37 -43.87 -146.11 10.81
CA ARG A 37 -43.26 -145.44 9.65
C ARG A 37 -44.07 -144.24 9.18
N ASP A 38 -45.39 -144.36 9.10
CA ASP A 38 -46.27 -143.26 8.74
C ASP A 38 -46.19 -142.14 9.79
N GLN A 39 -46.24 -142.47 11.09
CA GLN A 39 -46.12 -141.48 12.16
C GLN A 39 -44.74 -140.79 12.15
N ALA A 40 -43.66 -141.54 11.89
CA ALA A 40 -42.33 -140.96 11.71
C ALA A 40 -42.27 -140.06 10.46
N ALA A 41 -42.86 -140.50 9.33
CA ALA A 41 -42.92 -139.73 8.10
C ALA A 41 -43.71 -138.43 8.27
N TYR A 42 -44.89 -138.48 8.91
CA TYR A 42 -45.69 -137.30 9.26
C TYR A 42 -44.95 -136.36 10.21
N TYR A 43 -44.22 -136.88 11.20
CA TYR A 43 -43.41 -136.06 12.09
C TYR A 43 -42.26 -135.38 11.32
N THR A 44 -41.52 -136.10 10.47
CA THR A 44 -40.47 -135.50 9.64
C THR A 44 -41.03 -134.52 8.61
N PHE A 45 -42.20 -134.79 8.03
CA PHE A 45 -42.86 -133.87 7.11
C PHE A 45 -43.28 -132.59 7.83
N SER A 46 -43.90 -132.70 9.01
CA SER A 46 -44.29 -131.55 9.83
C SER A 46 -43.09 -130.76 10.33
N GLN A 47 -41.98 -131.41 10.70
CA GLN A 47 -40.75 -130.70 11.08
C GLN A 47 -40.11 -130.00 9.88
N ASN A 48 -40.04 -130.66 8.71
CA ASN A 48 -39.56 -130.01 7.49
C ASN A 48 -40.46 -128.82 7.09
N GLU A 49 -41.78 -128.94 7.22
CA GLU A 49 -42.73 -127.84 6.97
C GLU A 49 -42.58 -126.70 8.00
N ILE A 50 -42.27 -127.00 9.26
CA ILE A 50 -41.93 -125.98 10.27
C ILE A 50 -40.60 -125.31 9.91
N GLU A 51 -39.56 -126.05 9.54
CA GLU A 51 -38.27 -125.51 9.11
C GLU A 51 -38.39 -124.65 7.85
N GLU A 52 -39.18 -125.08 6.85
CA GLU A 52 -39.51 -124.30 5.65
C GLU A 52 -40.25 -123.01 6.01
N ASN A 53 -41.24 -123.07 6.90
CA ASN A 53 -41.94 -121.88 7.40
C ASN A 53 -41.02 -120.94 8.20
N GLU A 54 -40.10 -121.45 9.02
CA GLU A 54 -39.10 -120.62 9.70
C GLU A 54 -38.10 -119.98 8.72
N ASN A 55 -37.65 -120.74 7.71
CA ASN A 55 -36.80 -120.25 6.63
C ASN A 55 -37.52 -119.12 5.86
N LEU A 56 -38.80 -119.31 5.54
CA LEU A 56 -39.65 -118.30 4.89
C LEU A 56 -39.81 -117.06 5.77
N ILE A 57 -40.10 -117.21 7.06
CA ILE A 57 -40.21 -116.09 8.02
C ILE A 57 -38.88 -115.33 8.13
N ARG A 58 -37.73 -116.03 8.15
CA ARG A 58 -36.39 -115.41 8.17
C ARG A 58 -36.13 -114.63 6.87
N ASN A 59 -36.47 -115.18 5.71
CA ASN A 59 -36.33 -114.51 4.42
C ASN A 59 -37.23 -113.26 4.33
N LEU A 60 -38.51 -113.36 4.70
CA LEU A 60 -39.45 -112.23 4.72
C LEU A 60 -38.99 -111.12 5.69
N ARG A 61 -38.43 -111.46 6.85
CA ARG A 61 -37.83 -110.49 7.79
C ARG A 61 -36.62 -109.78 7.19
N ALA A 62 -35.76 -110.50 6.45
CA ALA A 62 -34.63 -109.90 5.75
C ALA A 62 -35.09 -108.95 4.64
N GLU A 63 -36.08 -109.36 3.83
CA GLU A 63 -36.65 -108.56 2.76
C GLU A 63 -37.34 -107.28 3.28
N ILE A 64 -38.08 -107.37 4.40
CA ILE A 64 -38.67 -106.20 5.07
C ILE A 64 -37.59 -105.25 5.56
N LYS A 65 -36.48 -105.77 6.13
CA LYS A 65 -35.34 -104.94 6.56
C LYS A 65 -34.69 -104.23 5.37
N GLU A 66 -34.50 -104.93 4.26
CA GLU A 66 -33.94 -104.35 3.04
C GLU A 66 -34.86 -103.27 2.46
N LYS A 67 -36.16 -103.57 2.29
CA LYS A 67 -37.17 -102.62 1.80
C LYS A 67 -37.24 -101.36 2.66
N ARG A 68 -37.13 -101.47 3.99
CA ARG A 68 -37.01 -100.31 4.90
C ARG A 68 -35.74 -99.49 4.64
N VAL A 69 -34.58 -100.12 4.44
CA VAL A 69 -33.34 -99.42 4.12
C VAL A 69 -33.43 -98.74 2.74
N GLN A 70 -34.00 -99.41 1.74
CA GLN A 70 -34.25 -98.81 0.42
C GLN A 70 -35.23 -97.63 0.50
N GLN A 71 -36.27 -97.71 1.32
CA GLN A 71 -37.22 -96.61 1.57
C GLN A 71 -36.52 -95.41 2.23
N MET A 72 -35.72 -95.62 3.28
CA MET A 72 -34.93 -94.56 3.91
C MET A 72 -33.95 -93.90 2.93
N LYS A 73 -33.26 -94.69 2.08
CA LYS A 73 -32.38 -94.17 1.03
C LYS A 73 -33.13 -93.33 0.01
N ARG A 74 -34.36 -93.71 -0.38
CA ARG A 74 -35.21 -92.93 -1.31
C ARG A 74 -35.73 -91.65 -0.66
N MET A 75 -36.09 -91.67 0.62
CA MET A 75 -36.52 -90.46 1.34
C MET A 75 -35.39 -89.45 1.55
N ASN A 76 -34.15 -89.93 1.75
CA ASN A 76 -32.99 -89.06 1.98
C ASN A 76 -32.16 -88.79 0.72
N ALA A 77 -32.63 -89.21 -0.47
CA ALA A 77 -31.90 -89.04 -1.73
C ALA A 77 -31.68 -87.56 -2.07
N ASP A 78 -32.70 -86.72 -1.87
CA ASP A 78 -32.63 -85.28 -2.10
C ASP A 78 -31.60 -84.60 -1.19
N GLU A 79 -31.57 -84.97 0.10
CA GLU A 79 -30.61 -84.42 1.07
C GLU A 79 -29.16 -84.78 0.69
N TYR A 80 -28.93 -86.01 0.21
CA TYR A 80 -27.61 -86.43 -0.26
C TYR A 80 -27.15 -85.64 -1.50
N VAL A 81 -28.03 -85.48 -2.50
CA VAL A 81 -27.72 -84.71 -3.73
C VAL A 81 -27.47 -83.23 -3.44
N ILE A 82 -28.23 -82.63 -2.52
CA ILE A 82 -28.00 -81.24 -2.07
C ILE A 82 -26.68 -81.12 -1.30
N ARG A 83 -26.37 -82.10 -0.45
CA ARG A 83 -25.11 -82.12 0.32
C ARG A 83 -23.88 -82.19 -0.59
N GLU A 84 -23.91 -83.04 -1.62
CA GLU A 84 -22.84 -83.19 -2.61
C GLU A 84 -22.76 -81.98 -3.55
N GLY A 85 -23.90 -81.48 -4.06
CA GLY A 85 -23.96 -80.34 -4.98
C GLY A 85 -23.59 -78.98 -4.37
N PHE A 86 -23.61 -78.85 -3.04
CA PHE A 86 -23.19 -77.64 -2.32
C PHE A 86 -21.98 -77.88 -1.39
N ALA A 87 -21.09 -78.82 -1.75
CA ALA A 87 -19.88 -79.11 -0.95
C ALA A 87 -19.01 -77.86 -0.68
N ASP A 88 -18.90 -76.95 -1.66
CA ASP A 88 -18.11 -75.71 -1.56
C ASP A 88 -18.85 -74.54 -0.86
N ASP A 89 -20.18 -74.63 -0.70
CA ASP A 89 -21.06 -73.52 -0.28
C ASP A 89 -21.91 -73.96 0.93
N ARG A 90 -21.24 -74.02 2.09
CA ARG A 90 -21.81 -74.49 3.36
C ARG A 90 -23.04 -73.70 3.81
N GLU A 91 -23.12 -72.40 3.51
CA GLU A 91 -24.27 -71.57 3.85
C GLU A 91 -25.51 -71.95 3.03
N SER A 92 -25.35 -72.12 1.70
CA SER A 92 -26.43 -72.61 0.84
C SER A 92 -26.83 -74.05 1.19
N GLN A 93 -25.85 -74.90 1.52
CA GLN A 93 -26.07 -76.30 1.92
C GLN A 93 -26.99 -76.39 3.16
N LEU A 94 -26.73 -75.57 4.19
CA LEU A 94 -27.53 -75.52 5.42
C LEU A 94 -28.92 -74.92 5.18
N ALA A 95 -29.02 -73.85 4.37
CA ALA A 95 -30.30 -73.22 4.04
C ALA A 95 -31.23 -74.15 3.23
N MET A 96 -30.68 -75.01 2.37
CA MET A 96 -31.44 -75.87 1.46
C MET A 96 -31.61 -77.32 1.93
N GLN A 97 -31.10 -77.71 3.11
CA GLN A 97 -31.12 -79.09 3.59
C GLN A 97 -32.52 -79.74 3.65
N LYS A 98 -33.59 -78.93 3.81
CA LYS A 98 -34.99 -79.39 3.87
C LYS A 98 -35.76 -79.21 2.55
N TYR A 99 -35.09 -78.85 1.46
CA TYR A 99 -35.73 -78.63 0.16
C TYR A 99 -35.63 -79.86 -0.74
N THR A 100 -36.63 -80.05 -1.60
CA THR A 100 -36.52 -80.94 -2.76
C THR A 100 -35.46 -80.37 -3.73
N VAL A 101 -34.70 -81.24 -4.41
CA VAL A 101 -33.63 -80.83 -5.36
C VAL A 101 -34.12 -79.81 -6.40
N ALA A 102 -35.36 -79.96 -6.89
CA ALA A 102 -35.98 -79.02 -7.81
C ALA A 102 -36.13 -77.60 -7.24
N LYS A 103 -36.52 -77.48 -5.96
CA LYS A 103 -36.67 -76.19 -5.27
C LYS A 103 -35.31 -75.56 -4.92
N ALA A 104 -34.35 -76.37 -4.47
CA ALA A 104 -32.98 -75.91 -4.23
C ALA A 104 -32.34 -75.36 -5.53
N LYS A 105 -32.62 -76.00 -6.67
CA LYS A 105 -32.19 -75.55 -8.00
C LYS A 105 -32.81 -74.20 -8.39
N THR A 106 -34.11 -73.99 -8.22
CA THR A 106 -34.74 -72.70 -8.54
C THR A 106 -34.24 -71.57 -7.66
N GLU A 107 -34.19 -71.80 -6.34
CA GLU A 107 -33.70 -70.82 -5.35
C GLU A 107 -32.25 -70.39 -5.66
N LYS A 108 -31.38 -71.35 -6.00
CA LYS A 108 -29.99 -71.04 -6.36
C LYS A 108 -29.89 -70.25 -7.66
N TYR A 109 -30.74 -70.51 -8.65
CA TYR A 109 -30.77 -69.72 -9.89
C TYR A 109 -31.26 -68.29 -9.65
N GLU A 110 -32.28 -68.10 -8.82
CA GLU A 110 -32.81 -66.77 -8.45
C GLU A 110 -31.72 -65.94 -7.75
N HIS A 111 -31.08 -66.50 -6.72
CA HIS A 111 -29.97 -65.84 -6.03
C HIS A 111 -28.73 -65.58 -6.92
N VAL A 112 -28.45 -66.45 -7.91
CA VAL A 112 -27.40 -66.19 -8.93
C VAL A 112 -27.83 -65.08 -9.90
N PHE A 113 -29.10 -65.03 -10.28
CA PHE A 113 -29.66 -63.98 -11.12
C PHE A 113 -29.61 -62.61 -10.42
N ASP A 114 -29.99 -62.54 -9.14
CA ASP A 114 -29.90 -61.32 -8.32
C ASP A 114 -28.45 -60.84 -8.20
N LYS A 115 -27.51 -61.75 -7.90
CA LYS A 115 -26.09 -61.42 -7.88
C LYS A 115 -25.56 -60.93 -9.23
N ALA A 116 -26.03 -61.50 -10.34
CA ALA A 116 -25.68 -61.05 -11.68
C ALA A 116 -26.30 -59.68 -12.01
N SER A 117 -27.55 -59.44 -11.60
CA SER A 117 -28.26 -58.17 -11.75
C SER A 117 -27.57 -57.04 -10.97
N PHE A 118 -27.26 -57.28 -9.68
CA PHE A 118 -26.50 -56.37 -8.84
C PHE A 118 -25.13 -56.05 -9.45
N LEU A 119 -24.37 -57.07 -9.86
CA LEU A 119 -23.06 -56.91 -10.49
C LEU A 119 -23.13 -56.13 -11.82
N ASN A 120 -24.20 -56.29 -12.61
CA ASN A 120 -24.43 -55.50 -13.81
C ASN A 120 -24.77 -54.04 -13.49
N SER A 121 -25.57 -53.78 -12.45
CA SER A 121 -25.85 -52.43 -11.94
C SER A 121 -24.56 -51.73 -11.48
N THR A 122 -23.77 -52.38 -10.61
CA THR A 122 -22.47 -51.86 -10.14
C THR A 122 -21.50 -51.58 -11.29
N ARG A 123 -21.46 -52.45 -12.31
CA ARG A 123 -20.67 -52.23 -13.53
C ARG A 123 -21.16 -51.01 -14.33
N HIS A 124 -22.47 -50.80 -14.42
CA HIS A 124 -23.04 -49.63 -15.08
C HIS A 124 -22.68 -48.33 -14.32
N GLU A 125 -22.83 -48.31 -13.00
CA GLU A 125 -22.40 -47.17 -12.18
C GLU A 125 -20.92 -46.86 -12.33
N LYS A 126 -20.05 -47.88 -12.28
CA LYS A 126 -18.61 -47.70 -12.49
C LYS A 126 -18.32 -47.05 -13.84
N ARG A 127 -18.97 -47.50 -14.92
CA ARG A 127 -18.84 -46.87 -16.25
C ARG A 127 -19.36 -45.43 -16.27
N ARG A 128 -20.47 -45.13 -15.59
CA ARG A 128 -21.03 -43.76 -15.50
C ARG A 128 -20.07 -42.82 -14.76
N LYS A 129 -19.53 -43.25 -13.62
CA LYS A 129 -18.51 -42.50 -12.85
C LYS A 129 -17.23 -42.31 -13.67
N GLN A 130 -16.77 -43.34 -14.39
CA GLN A 130 -15.59 -43.27 -15.26
C GLN A 130 -15.76 -42.24 -16.40
N ARG A 131 -16.87 -42.27 -17.14
CA ARG A 131 -17.17 -41.24 -18.15
C ARG A 131 -17.19 -39.84 -17.55
N LYS A 132 -17.74 -39.69 -16.34
CA LYS A 132 -17.78 -38.37 -15.69
C LYS A 132 -16.39 -37.86 -15.31
N ILE A 133 -15.48 -38.76 -14.92
CA ILE A 133 -14.06 -38.42 -14.70
C ILE A 133 -13.40 -38.00 -16.01
N GLU A 134 -13.67 -38.68 -17.13
CA GLU A 134 -13.13 -38.34 -18.46
C GLU A 134 -13.64 -36.98 -18.95
N GLU A 135 -14.94 -36.70 -18.82
CA GLU A 135 -15.54 -35.37 -19.05
C GLU A 135 -14.86 -34.28 -18.21
N LEU A 136 -14.70 -34.53 -16.90
CA LEU A 136 -14.07 -33.57 -15.99
C LEU A 136 -12.59 -33.34 -16.34
N GLN A 137 -11.84 -34.39 -16.68
CA GLN A 137 -10.46 -34.27 -17.15
C GLN A 137 -10.35 -33.47 -18.46
N PHE A 138 -11.30 -33.65 -19.38
CA PHE A 138 -11.37 -32.85 -20.61
C PHE A 138 -11.63 -31.37 -20.30
N THR A 139 -12.66 -31.04 -19.51
CA THR A 139 -12.94 -29.64 -19.11
C THR A 139 -11.79 -29.01 -18.33
N LEU A 140 -11.09 -29.77 -17.47
CA LEU A 140 -9.90 -29.30 -16.75
C LEU A 140 -8.72 -29.02 -17.71
N LYS A 141 -8.56 -29.83 -18.76
CA LYS A 141 -7.55 -29.61 -19.81
C LYS A 141 -7.86 -28.35 -20.62
N ASP A 142 -9.12 -28.11 -20.96
CA ASP A 142 -9.57 -26.91 -21.67
C ASP A 142 -9.46 -25.65 -20.81
N LEU A 143 -9.81 -25.71 -19.53
CA LEU A 143 -9.57 -24.61 -18.59
C LEU A 143 -8.08 -24.32 -18.41
N LYS A 144 -7.22 -25.36 -18.41
CA LYS A 144 -5.76 -25.20 -18.36
C LYS A 144 -5.16 -24.63 -19.66
N SER A 145 -5.71 -24.94 -20.83
CA SER A 145 -5.25 -24.34 -22.09
C SER A 145 -5.72 -22.88 -22.20
N LEU A 146 -6.93 -22.57 -21.74
CA LEU A 146 -7.46 -21.20 -21.68
C LEU A 146 -6.71 -20.35 -20.66
N ALA A 147 -6.44 -20.86 -19.45
CA ALA A 147 -5.64 -20.18 -18.43
C ALA A 147 -4.18 -19.95 -18.86
N LYS A 148 -3.61 -20.85 -19.67
CA LYS A 148 -2.30 -20.63 -20.31
C LYS A 148 -2.33 -19.72 -21.54
N SER A 149 -3.50 -19.27 -21.99
CA SER A 149 -3.61 -18.42 -23.17
C SER A 149 -3.53 -16.93 -22.80
N ASN A 150 -2.35 -16.33 -23.01
CA ASN A 150 -2.00 -14.92 -23.29
C ASN A 150 -2.75 -13.71 -22.64
N GLU A 151 -3.79 -13.88 -21.84
CA GLU A 151 -4.53 -12.79 -21.19
C GLU A 151 -3.71 -12.18 -20.04
N GLU A 152 -2.98 -13.01 -19.28
CA GLU A 152 -2.00 -12.54 -18.29
C GLU A 152 -0.86 -11.75 -18.96
N ASP A 153 -0.35 -12.19 -20.12
CA ASP A 153 0.67 -11.44 -20.86
C ASP A 153 0.15 -10.10 -21.39
N LYS A 154 -1.04 -10.07 -22.00
CA LYS A 154 -1.66 -8.82 -22.48
C LYS A 154 -1.96 -7.85 -21.35
N SER A 155 -2.49 -8.32 -20.23
CA SER A 155 -2.80 -7.48 -19.07
C SER A 155 -1.51 -6.98 -18.39
N SER A 156 -0.50 -7.83 -18.21
CA SER A 156 0.83 -7.46 -17.74
C SER A 156 1.50 -6.44 -18.66
N GLN A 157 1.42 -6.61 -19.98
CA GLN A 157 1.97 -5.66 -20.95
C GLN A 157 1.17 -4.35 -21.01
N ARG A 158 -0.15 -4.39 -20.74
CA ARG A 158 -0.96 -3.18 -20.53
C ARG A 158 -0.56 -2.45 -19.25
N VAL A 159 -0.30 -3.15 -18.16
CA VAL A 159 0.23 -2.56 -16.91
C VAL A 159 1.58 -1.91 -17.17
N ARG A 160 2.54 -2.60 -17.80
CA ARG A 160 3.87 -2.06 -18.14
C ARG A 160 3.82 -0.83 -19.05
N THR A 161 2.89 -0.78 -20.01
CA THR A 161 2.72 0.39 -20.89
C THR A 161 2.07 1.57 -20.16
N LEU A 162 1.10 1.31 -19.26
CA LEU A 162 0.50 2.33 -18.41
C LEU A 162 1.47 2.90 -17.36
N THR A 163 2.28 2.07 -16.69
CA THR A 163 3.31 2.56 -15.75
C THR A 163 4.35 3.41 -16.48
N THR A 164 4.87 2.92 -17.61
CA THR A 164 5.80 3.69 -18.46
C THR A 164 5.21 5.02 -18.92
N ALA A 165 3.92 5.08 -19.24
CA ALA A 165 3.24 6.32 -19.62
C ALA A 165 3.09 7.28 -18.42
N LEU A 166 2.77 6.74 -17.24
CA LEU A 166 2.64 7.48 -15.99
C LEU A 166 3.98 8.08 -15.54
N ASP A 167 5.08 7.34 -15.63
CA ASP A 167 6.39 7.87 -15.26
C ASP A 167 6.90 8.91 -16.26
N LYS A 168 6.65 8.71 -17.57
CA LYS A 168 6.84 9.78 -18.59
C LYS A 168 6.02 11.03 -18.28
N MET A 169 4.80 10.90 -17.76
CA MET A 169 3.97 12.03 -17.33
C MET A 169 4.54 12.72 -16.07
N LYS A 170 5.02 11.96 -15.07
CA LYS A 170 5.73 12.51 -13.90
C LYS A 170 6.97 13.30 -14.31
N MET A 171 7.82 12.75 -15.20
CA MET A 171 9.01 13.45 -15.71
C MET A 171 8.66 14.72 -16.49
N LYS A 172 7.60 14.70 -17.31
CA LYS A 172 7.09 15.91 -17.98
C LYS A 172 6.60 16.95 -16.97
N TYR A 173 5.87 16.53 -15.94
CA TYR A 173 5.39 17.43 -14.88
C TYR A 173 6.53 18.04 -14.06
N SER A 174 7.53 17.25 -13.64
CA SER A 174 8.69 17.77 -12.92
C SER A 174 9.52 18.74 -13.78
N SER A 175 9.70 18.41 -15.06
CA SER A 175 10.35 19.29 -16.05
C SER A 175 9.58 20.60 -16.24
N ALA A 176 8.25 20.56 -16.41
CA ALA A 176 7.41 21.74 -16.51
C ALA A 176 7.45 22.60 -15.24
N LYS A 177 7.45 21.97 -14.05
CA LYS A 177 7.59 22.65 -12.75
C LYS A 177 8.97 23.29 -12.57
N TYR A 178 10.04 22.66 -13.07
CA TYR A 178 11.38 23.25 -13.13
C TYR A 178 11.40 24.48 -14.05
N ILE A 179 10.96 24.33 -15.30
CA ILE A 179 10.86 25.40 -16.29
C ILE A 179 10.03 26.59 -15.76
N GLN A 180 8.90 26.33 -15.09
CA GLN A 180 8.08 27.37 -14.48
C GLN A 180 8.82 28.14 -13.37
N ARG A 181 9.60 27.46 -12.51
CA ARG A 181 10.44 28.13 -11.51
C ARG A 181 11.50 29.01 -12.16
N THR A 182 12.17 28.51 -13.20
CA THR A 182 13.17 29.28 -13.95
C THR A 182 12.56 30.53 -14.59
N TYR A 183 11.39 30.42 -15.23
CA TYR A 183 10.70 31.60 -15.78
C TYR A 183 10.27 32.59 -14.69
N LYS A 184 9.78 32.12 -13.53
CA LYS A 184 9.48 33.02 -12.39
C LYS A 184 10.72 33.74 -11.88
N GLN A 185 11.88 33.08 -11.84
CA GLN A 185 13.15 33.70 -11.44
C GLN A 185 13.63 34.72 -12.48
N ILE A 186 13.53 34.42 -13.78
CA ILE A 186 13.84 35.37 -14.87
C ILE A 186 12.93 36.60 -14.76
N LEU A 187 11.62 36.39 -14.56
CA LEU A 187 10.63 37.46 -14.39
C LEU A 187 10.97 38.34 -13.18
N PHE A 188 11.28 37.76 -12.02
CA PHE A 188 11.73 38.50 -10.83
C PHE A 188 12.97 39.36 -11.10
N HIS A 189 13.96 38.83 -11.82
CA HIS A 189 15.15 39.60 -12.22
C HIS A 189 14.80 40.74 -13.20
N MET A 190 13.92 40.49 -14.17
CA MET A 190 13.43 41.51 -15.11
C MET A 190 12.62 42.61 -14.41
N GLU A 191 11.76 42.27 -13.46
CA GLU A 191 11.00 43.24 -12.66
C GLU A 191 11.94 44.10 -11.81
N ARG A 192 12.89 43.49 -11.10
CA ARG A 192 13.91 44.20 -10.33
C ARG A 192 14.74 45.13 -11.21
N ASP A 193 15.11 44.70 -12.41
CA ASP A 193 15.88 45.51 -13.35
C ASP A 193 15.01 46.64 -13.92
N ASN A 194 13.74 46.40 -14.23
CA ASN A 194 12.77 47.44 -14.61
C ASN A 194 12.54 48.50 -13.52
N LEU A 195 12.59 48.15 -12.23
CA LEU A 195 12.54 49.14 -11.14
C LEU A 195 13.83 49.97 -11.04
N THR A 196 14.99 49.40 -11.35
CA THR A 196 16.30 50.07 -11.14
C THR A 196 16.81 50.81 -12.37
N LEU A 197 16.46 50.39 -13.58
CA LEU A 197 16.89 50.99 -14.84
C LEU A 197 16.48 52.48 -14.99
N PRO A 198 15.24 52.91 -14.68
CA PRO A 198 14.85 54.32 -14.75
C PRO A 198 15.66 55.20 -13.79
N GLY A 199 15.92 54.71 -12.58
CA GLY A 199 16.78 55.42 -11.62
C GLY A 199 18.23 55.54 -12.10
N ARG A 200 18.78 54.48 -12.72
CA ARG A 200 20.12 54.53 -13.33
C ARG A 200 20.17 55.47 -14.54
N LEU A 201 19.15 55.46 -15.39
CA LEU A 201 19.02 56.36 -16.54
C LEU A 201 18.95 57.81 -16.08
N SER A 202 18.09 58.14 -15.12
CA SER A 202 17.95 59.49 -14.58
C SER A 202 19.25 60.02 -13.95
N ASN A 203 20.02 59.18 -13.25
CA ASN A 203 21.36 59.56 -12.77
C ASN A 203 22.33 59.87 -13.93
N VAL A 204 22.32 59.08 -15.01
CA VAL A 204 23.16 59.33 -16.19
C VAL A 204 22.73 60.61 -16.91
N GLU A 205 21.43 60.85 -17.06
CA GLU A 205 20.88 62.08 -17.64
C GLU A 205 21.24 63.31 -16.81
N GLN A 206 21.14 63.24 -15.47
CA GLN A 206 21.53 64.30 -14.56
C GLN A 206 23.04 64.61 -14.66
N ASN A 207 23.90 63.59 -14.67
CA ASN A 207 25.34 63.77 -14.87
C ASN A 207 25.66 64.41 -16.22
N LEU A 208 24.96 63.97 -17.29
CA LEU A 208 25.12 64.52 -18.63
C LEU A 208 24.64 65.98 -18.70
N GLN A 209 23.57 66.35 -17.98
CA GLN A 209 23.15 67.74 -17.81
C GLN A 209 24.21 68.55 -17.04
N SER A 210 24.77 68.04 -15.94
CA SER A 210 25.85 68.69 -15.18
C SER A 210 27.04 69.01 -16.08
N ILE A 211 27.57 68.00 -16.78
CA ILE A 211 28.71 68.14 -17.71
C ILE A 211 28.39 69.15 -18.83
N ARG A 212 27.16 69.16 -19.36
CA ARG A 212 26.73 70.17 -20.34
C ARG A 212 26.69 71.58 -19.75
N THR A 213 26.27 71.74 -18.50
CA THR A 213 26.25 73.05 -17.83
C THR A 213 27.66 73.52 -17.45
N GLU A 214 28.54 72.64 -16.97
CA GLU A 214 29.96 72.93 -16.71
C GLU A 214 30.66 73.38 -17.99
N LEU A 215 30.49 72.64 -19.09
CA LEU A 215 31.09 72.98 -20.38
C LEU A 215 30.54 74.30 -20.93
N LYS A 216 29.22 74.53 -20.89
CA LYS A 216 28.60 75.74 -21.46
C LYS A 216 28.80 76.99 -20.60
N ASN A 217 28.79 76.85 -19.28
CA ASN A 217 28.91 77.99 -18.37
C ASN A 217 30.37 78.23 -18.02
N GLU A 218 31.06 77.25 -17.42
CA GLU A 218 32.42 77.47 -16.90
C GLU A 218 33.46 77.48 -18.03
N LEU A 219 33.53 76.42 -18.84
CA LEU A 219 34.62 76.28 -19.81
C LEU A 219 34.54 77.30 -20.94
N VAL A 220 33.33 77.61 -21.45
CA VAL A 220 33.13 78.64 -22.47
C VAL A 220 33.30 80.06 -21.90
N GLN A 221 32.94 80.34 -20.64
CA GLN A 221 33.29 81.63 -20.02
C GLN A 221 34.80 81.77 -19.88
N ILE A 222 35.49 80.77 -19.31
CA ILE A 222 36.96 80.76 -19.21
C ILE A 222 37.63 80.96 -20.57
N GLN A 223 37.11 80.33 -21.64
CA GLN A 223 37.61 80.52 -23.00
C GLN A 223 37.41 81.96 -23.51
N ASN A 224 36.23 82.55 -23.26
CA ASN A 224 35.92 83.92 -23.67
C ASN A 224 36.73 84.95 -22.85
N ASP A 225 36.92 84.71 -21.56
CA ASP A 225 37.74 85.55 -20.66
C ASP A 225 39.22 85.48 -21.07
N ALA A 226 39.74 84.28 -21.34
CA ALA A 226 41.09 84.11 -21.86
C ALA A 226 41.29 84.79 -23.23
N LYS A 227 40.28 84.72 -24.11
CA LYS A 227 40.32 85.38 -25.42
C LYS A 227 40.25 86.90 -25.30
N THR A 228 39.36 87.44 -24.47
CA THR A 228 39.24 88.89 -24.26
C THR A 228 40.48 89.47 -23.57
N ALA A 229 41.08 88.75 -22.61
CA ALA A 229 42.38 89.12 -22.03
C ALA A 229 43.52 89.10 -23.08
N TYR A 230 43.52 88.12 -23.98
CA TYR A 230 44.47 88.09 -25.11
C TYR A 230 44.26 89.28 -26.06
N ASP A 231 43.02 89.57 -26.46
CA ASP A 231 42.70 90.68 -27.35
C ASP A 231 43.02 92.04 -26.69
N GLN A 232 42.76 92.20 -25.38
CA GLN A 232 43.14 93.38 -24.59
C GLN A 232 44.66 93.56 -24.54
N THR A 233 45.41 92.53 -24.13
CA THR A 233 46.88 92.61 -24.05
C THR A 233 47.54 92.85 -25.42
N LYS A 234 46.93 92.36 -26.50
CA LYS A 234 47.34 92.69 -27.88
C LYS A 234 47.10 94.17 -28.20
N VAL A 235 45.92 94.72 -27.91
CA VAL A 235 45.61 96.15 -28.13
C VAL A 235 46.49 97.06 -27.27
N GLU A 236 46.74 96.70 -26.01
CA GLU A 236 47.65 97.42 -25.11
C GLU A 236 49.09 97.41 -25.66
N LYS A 237 49.56 96.26 -26.16
CA LYS A 237 50.86 96.14 -26.81
C LYS A 237 50.95 97.06 -28.04
N GLU A 238 49.97 97.03 -28.95
CA GLU A 238 49.94 97.90 -30.13
C GLU A 238 49.87 99.39 -29.73
N HIS A 239 49.14 99.74 -28.67
CA HIS A 239 49.10 101.09 -28.12
C HIS A 239 50.46 101.52 -27.54
N LEU A 240 51.14 100.65 -26.78
CA LEU A 240 52.47 100.91 -26.25
C LEU A 240 53.52 101.02 -27.36
N GLU A 241 53.50 100.15 -28.36
CA GLU A 241 54.38 100.21 -29.53
C GLU A 241 54.18 101.52 -30.31
N THR A 242 52.94 101.92 -30.59
CA THR A 242 52.66 103.19 -31.28
C THR A 242 53.03 104.41 -30.41
N LYS A 243 52.87 104.36 -29.09
CA LYS A 243 53.31 105.39 -28.15
C LYS A 243 54.84 105.50 -28.10
N ILE A 244 55.55 104.38 -28.07
CA ILE A 244 57.02 104.33 -28.13
C ILE A 244 57.52 104.85 -29.48
N LEU A 245 56.89 104.48 -30.60
CA LEU A 245 57.24 104.97 -31.94
C LEU A 245 56.98 106.48 -32.09
N LYS A 246 55.85 107.00 -31.61
CA LYS A 246 55.57 108.45 -31.57
C LYS A 246 56.58 109.18 -30.68
N GLY A 247 56.88 108.65 -29.49
CA GLY A 247 57.89 109.18 -28.59
C GLY A 247 59.30 109.13 -29.16
N LYS A 248 59.65 108.10 -29.93
CA LYS A 248 60.91 108.01 -30.69
C LYS A 248 60.95 109.07 -31.78
N ARG A 249 59.92 109.16 -32.65
CA ARG A 249 59.82 110.20 -33.71
C ARG A 249 59.91 111.61 -33.13
N SER A 250 59.25 111.89 -32.01
CA SER A 250 59.33 113.19 -31.32
C SER A 250 60.73 113.48 -30.78
N ARG A 251 61.38 112.50 -30.11
CA ARG A 251 62.78 112.63 -29.67
C ARG A 251 63.74 112.82 -30.84
N ASP A 252 63.59 112.06 -31.92
CA ASP A 252 64.44 112.15 -33.11
C ASP A 252 64.24 113.51 -33.82
N ALA A 253 63.00 114.02 -33.90
CA ALA A 253 62.71 115.36 -34.42
C ALA A 253 63.30 116.47 -33.52
N ASN A 254 63.18 116.35 -32.20
CA ASN A 254 63.78 117.27 -31.24
C ASN A 254 65.32 117.23 -31.32
N LEU A 255 65.93 116.04 -31.41
CA LEU A 255 67.36 115.86 -31.63
C LEU A 255 67.82 116.39 -32.98
N ALA A 256 67.01 116.28 -34.04
CA ALA A 256 67.29 116.89 -35.33
C ALA A 256 67.21 118.43 -35.25
N MET A 257 66.25 118.98 -34.50
CA MET A 257 66.13 120.42 -34.26
C MET A 257 67.25 120.97 -33.38
N THR A 258 67.65 120.27 -32.32
CA THR A 258 68.82 120.68 -31.52
C THR A 258 70.12 120.49 -32.29
N ARG A 259 70.29 119.43 -33.09
CA ARG A 259 71.42 119.31 -34.04
C ARG A 259 71.43 120.41 -35.09
N LYS A 260 70.28 120.85 -35.61
CA LYS A 260 70.20 122.02 -36.53
C LYS A 260 70.55 123.32 -35.80
N LYS A 261 70.02 123.55 -34.59
CA LYS A 261 70.37 124.71 -33.75
C LYS A 261 71.85 124.69 -33.35
N PHE A 262 72.42 123.53 -33.04
CA PHE A 262 73.84 123.37 -32.72
C PHE A 262 74.71 123.52 -33.96
N LYS A 263 74.30 123.05 -35.15
CA LYS A 263 75.00 123.36 -36.41
C LYS A 263 74.96 124.85 -36.75
N LYS A 264 73.85 125.55 -36.50
CA LYS A 264 73.78 127.02 -36.58
C LYS A 264 74.71 127.65 -35.56
N LEU A 265 74.54 127.36 -34.27
CA LEU A 265 75.39 127.88 -33.20
C LEU A 265 76.87 127.57 -33.40
N ASN A 266 77.24 126.43 -33.97
CA ASN A 266 78.64 126.09 -34.28
C ASN A 266 79.14 126.81 -35.54
N ARG A 267 78.26 127.18 -36.48
CA ARG A 267 78.61 128.10 -37.57
C ARG A 267 78.78 129.51 -37.02
N ASP A 268 77.80 130.00 -36.28
CA ASP A 268 77.79 131.30 -35.60
C ASP A 268 78.87 131.41 -34.50
N SER A 269 79.38 130.28 -33.99
CA SER A 269 80.48 130.20 -33.01
C SER A 269 81.82 129.93 -33.65
N GLN A 270 81.92 129.37 -34.86
CA GLN A 270 83.14 129.55 -35.66
C GLN A 270 83.25 130.99 -36.20
N GLU A 271 82.11 131.65 -36.41
CA GLU A 271 82.01 133.09 -36.69
C GLU A 271 82.33 133.95 -35.46
N LYS A 272 82.14 133.42 -34.22
CA LYS A 272 82.36 134.12 -32.93
C LYS A 272 83.45 133.53 -32.02
N GLU A 273 84.22 132.53 -32.46
CA GLU A 273 85.46 132.11 -31.78
C GLU A 273 86.58 133.15 -31.94
N THR A 274 86.30 134.25 -32.65
CA THR A 274 86.93 135.54 -32.39
C THR A 274 86.35 136.20 -31.12
N ARG A 275 86.85 135.75 -29.95
CA ARG A 275 86.87 136.37 -28.59
C ARG A 275 85.95 135.74 -27.50
N PRO A 276 86.31 135.86 -26.18
CA PRO A 276 85.94 134.85 -25.19
C PRO A 276 85.19 135.33 -23.91
N ARG A 277 84.79 134.36 -23.06
CA ARG A 277 84.39 134.46 -21.61
C ARG A 277 82.97 135.04 -21.32
N LYS A 278 82.31 134.81 -20.16
CA LYS A 278 82.69 134.24 -18.83
C LYS A 278 81.46 133.60 -18.08
N ARG A 279 81.67 133.02 -16.89
CA ARG A 279 80.72 132.30 -15.99
C ARG A 279 79.91 133.20 -15.00
N ILE A 280 78.99 132.60 -14.21
CA ILE A 280 78.44 132.91 -12.83
C ILE A 280 76.88 132.82 -12.82
N SER A 281 76.08 132.57 -11.75
CA SER A 281 76.04 131.63 -10.58
C SER A 281 74.74 131.90 -9.75
N HIS A 282 74.32 130.99 -8.83
CA HIS A 282 73.40 131.22 -7.66
C HIS A 282 71.88 131.51 -7.91
N LYS A 283 70.91 131.31 -6.97
CA LYS A 283 70.80 130.63 -5.64
C LYS A 283 69.32 130.23 -5.31
N MET A 284 69.12 129.60 -4.13
CA MET A 284 67.86 129.11 -3.51
C MET A 284 66.93 130.21 -2.93
N SER A 285 65.69 129.85 -2.56
CA SER A 285 64.97 130.42 -1.39
C SER A 285 63.99 129.43 -0.73
N ASN A 286 63.86 129.52 0.60
CA ASN A 286 62.80 128.98 1.48
C ASN A 286 61.78 130.10 1.78
N ASP A 287 60.57 129.80 2.29
CA ASP A 287 60.16 130.24 3.65
C ASP A 287 58.83 129.64 4.19
N SER A 288 58.77 129.51 5.53
CA SER A 288 57.71 129.78 6.56
C SER A 288 56.18 129.54 6.29
N SER A 289 55.24 129.58 7.26
CA SER A 289 55.24 129.99 8.69
C SER A 289 54.13 129.29 9.54
N GLU A 290 54.00 129.68 10.82
CA GLU A 290 53.14 129.14 11.90
C GLU A 290 51.64 129.52 11.84
N MET A 291 50.78 128.84 12.62
CA MET A 291 49.96 129.49 13.68
C MET A 291 49.16 128.49 14.57
N VAL A 292 48.77 128.93 15.79
CA VAL A 292 48.11 128.15 16.85
C VAL A 292 46.79 128.81 17.28
N THR A 293 45.70 128.03 17.47
CA THR A 293 44.52 128.43 18.27
C THR A 293 43.90 127.26 19.05
N LYS A 294 42.96 127.58 19.96
CA LYS A 294 42.69 126.86 21.22
C LYS A 294 41.67 125.70 21.17
N ASP A 295 41.41 125.09 20.02
CA ASP A 295 40.54 123.90 19.93
C ASP A 295 41.21 122.59 20.41
N GLY A 296 42.50 122.68 20.78
CA GLY A 296 43.38 121.55 21.05
C GLY A 296 42.79 120.45 21.94
N LYS A 297 42.08 120.76 23.04
CA LYS A 297 41.62 119.69 23.95
C LYS A 297 40.48 118.84 23.37
N TYR A 298 39.47 119.48 22.78
CA TYR A 298 38.36 118.78 22.10
C TYR A 298 38.84 118.09 20.81
N PHE A 299 39.84 118.67 20.15
CA PHE A 299 40.56 118.05 19.04
C PHE A 299 41.34 116.82 19.48
N TRP A 300 42.12 116.87 20.56
CA TRP A 300 42.90 115.75 21.09
C TRP A 300 42.01 114.61 21.57
N ASP A 301 40.85 114.88 22.20
CA ASP A 301 39.90 113.83 22.56
C ASP A 301 39.25 113.20 21.32
N LYS A 302 38.86 113.99 20.31
CA LYS A 302 38.41 113.45 19.00
C LYS A 302 39.50 112.64 18.29
N VAL A 303 40.75 113.09 18.33
CA VAL A 303 41.91 112.39 17.75
C VAL A 303 42.18 111.08 18.51
N LYS A 304 42.09 111.08 19.84
CA LYS A 304 42.24 109.88 20.66
C LYS A 304 41.13 108.86 20.40
N MET A 305 39.88 109.33 20.28
CA MET A 305 38.76 108.49 19.86
C MET A 305 38.93 107.97 18.42
N PHE A 306 39.39 108.81 17.48
CA PHE A 306 39.69 108.41 16.10
C PHE A 306 40.77 107.33 16.02
N TRP A 307 41.88 107.45 16.77
CA TRP A 307 42.89 106.41 16.82
C TRP A 307 42.40 105.14 17.52
N ALA A 308 41.50 105.23 18.50
CA ALA A 308 40.88 104.08 19.13
C ALA A 308 39.92 103.35 18.17
N THR A 309 39.05 104.06 17.45
CA THR A 309 38.15 103.47 16.44
C THR A 309 38.91 102.93 15.24
N LYS A 310 39.97 103.60 14.79
CA LYS A 310 40.88 103.10 13.76
C LYS A 310 41.56 101.80 14.20
N ARG A 311 42.15 101.76 15.39
CA ARG A 311 42.77 100.53 15.94
C ARG A 311 41.76 99.37 16.09
N ALA A 312 40.50 99.67 16.37
CA ALA A 312 39.43 98.67 16.38
C ALA A 312 39.07 98.19 14.96
N MET A 313 39.02 99.07 13.96
CA MET A 313 38.83 98.69 12.56
C MET A 313 40.01 97.90 12.01
N ASP A 314 41.26 98.31 12.26
CA ASP A 314 42.46 97.60 11.83
C ASP A 314 42.46 96.16 12.39
N LYS A 315 42.06 95.98 13.66
CA LYS A 315 41.90 94.65 14.28
C LYS A 315 40.77 93.82 13.67
N LEU A 316 39.67 94.44 13.24
CA LEU A 316 38.59 93.76 12.51
C LEU A 316 39.01 93.38 11.08
N GLN A 317 39.79 94.22 10.39
CA GLN A 317 40.39 93.89 9.09
C GLN A 317 41.34 92.69 9.20
N GLU A 318 42.18 92.66 10.23
CA GLU A 318 43.10 91.56 10.53
C GLU A 318 42.34 90.26 10.81
N GLN A 319 41.32 90.29 11.68
CA GLN A 319 40.53 89.10 12.03
C GLN A 319 39.62 88.58 10.89
N LEU A 320 39.18 89.45 9.98
CA LEU A 320 38.33 89.06 8.85
C LEU A 320 39.12 88.89 7.55
N CYS A 321 40.44 89.14 7.56
CA CYS A 321 41.34 89.14 6.40
C CYS A 321 40.86 90.05 5.26
N VAL A 322 40.49 91.30 5.55
CA VAL A 322 39.86 92.24 4.60
C VAL A 322 40.72 93.48 4.35
N SER A 323 41.05 93.77 3.09
CA SER A 323 41.94 94.87 2.69
C SER A 323 41.34 96.29 2.73
N ASP A 324 40.02 96.43 2.85
CA ASP A 324 39.29 97.71 2.85
C ASP A 324 38.25 97.69 4.00
N PRO A 325 38.20 98.71 4.88
CA PRO A 325 37.23 98.74 5.99
C PRO A 325 35.76 98.65 5.54
N ASN A 326 35.42 99.09 4.32
CA ASN A 326 34.05 99.01 3.80
C ASN A 326 33.61 97.56 3.52
N ASN A 327 34.56 96.68 3.19
CA ASN A 327 34.27 95.27 2.89
C ASN A 327 33.99 94.43 4.15
N ILE A 328 34.24 94.96 5.36
CA ILE A 328 33.90 94.31 6.64
C ILE A 328 32.41 93.99 6.71
N ALA A 329 31.55 94.95 6.32
CA ALA A 329 30.09 94.76 6.32
C ALA A 329 29.67 93.63 5.37
N LEU A 330 30.24 93.58 4.16
CA LEU A 330 29.97 92.52 3.19
C LEU A 330 30.42 91.13 3.68
N CYS A 331 31.51 91.05 4.45
CA CYS A 331 31.94 89.80 5.07
C CYS A 331 30.96 89.34 6.16
N PHE A 332 30.46 90.24 7.00
CA PHE A 332 29.40 89.91 7.97
C PHE A 332 28.10 89.50 7.28
N ASP A 333 27.66 90.20 6.24
CA ASP A 333 26.47 89.81 5.46
C ASP A 333 26.63 88.42 4.85
N ARG A 334 27.78 88.12 4.22
CA ARG A 334 28.08 86.77 3.70
C ARG A 334 28.09 85.71 4.81
N GLN A 335 28.62 86.03 6.00
CA GLN A 335 28.62 85.13 7.15
C GLN A 335 27.20 84.89 7.69
N ILE A 336 26.36 85.92 7.76
CA ILE A 336 24.95 85.84 8.15
C ILE A 336 24.16 85.01 7.13
N GLN A 337 24.36 85.23 5.82
CA GLN A 337 23.69 84.43 4.79
C GLN A 337 24.15 82.97 4.81
N LYS A 338 25.45 82.70 5.03
CA LYS A 338 25.97 81.34 5.22
C LYS A 338 25.37 80.68 6.47
N HIS A 339 25.23 81.42 7.57
CA HIS A 339 24.61 80.92 8.79
C HIS A 339 23.12 80.60 8.58
N LYS A 340 22.35 81.49 7.94
CA LYS A 340 20.95 81.26 7.55
C LYS A 340 20.80 80.03 6.65
N GLY A 341 21.67 79.88 5.65
CA GLY A 341 21.69 78.71 4.75
C GLY A 341 21.99 77.40 5.48
N LEU A 342 22.96 77.40 6.41
CA LEU A 342 23.24 76.25 7.27
C LEU A 342 22.08 75.94 8.22
N GLN A 343 21.43 76.96 8.79
CA GLN A 343 20.28 76.79 9.67
C GLN A 343 19.09 76.18 8.91
N ALA A 344 18.81 76.65 7.69
CA ALA A 344 17.78 76.07 6.81
C ALA A 344 18.10 74.63 6.37
N MET A 345 19.39 74.30 6.19
CA MET A 345 19.83 72.94 5.90
C MET A 345 19.67 72.03 7.13
N VAL A 346 19.95 72.54 8.33
CA VAL A 346 19.71 71.83 9.60
C VAL A 346 18.22 71.57 9.80
N THR A 347 17.34 72.57 9.62
CA THR A 347 15.88 72.37 9.76
C THR A 347 15.35 71.37 8.73
N SER A 348 15.75 71.48 7.46
CA SER A 348 15.39 70.51 6.41
C SER A 348 15.86 69.08 6.75
N SER A 349 17.06 68.95 7.33
CA SER A 349 17.59 67.66 7.80
C SER A 349 16.81 67.10 9.00
N THR A 350 16.44 67.93 9.98
CA THR A 350 15.61 67.51 11.11
C THR A 350 14.19 67.14 10.67
N ASP A 351 13.60 67.88 9.74
CA ASP A 351 12.28 67.60 9.19
C ASP A 351 12.30 66.26 8.44
N ARG A 352 13.29 66.05 7.57
CA ARG A 352 13.50 64.76 6.88
C ARG A 352 13.73 63.61 7.85
N LYS A 353 14.49 63.81 8.92
CA LYS A 353 14.67 62.81 9.98
C LYS A 353 13.36 62.49 10.70
N SER A 354 12.54 63.50 11.01
CA SER A 354 11.23 63.33 11.66
C SER A 354 10.22 62.61 10.75
N HIS A 355 10.28 62.85 9.44
CA HIS A 355 9.47 62.15 8.46
C HIS A 355 9.89 60.68 8.34
N LEU A 356 11.19 60.40 8.24
CA LEU A 356 11.72 59.03 8.19
C LEU A 356 11.41 58.24 9.46
N THR A 357 11.45 58.83 10.66
CA THR A 357 11.01 58.12 11.88
C THR A 357 9.52 57.85 11.92
N LYS A 358 8.66 58.76 11.41
CA LYS A 358 7.21 58.50 11.25
C LYS A 358 6.93 57.36 10.26
N VAL A 359 7.66 57.32 9.13
CA VAL A 359 7.55 56.24 8.15
C VAL A 359 8.01 54.90 8.76
N LEU A 360 9.11 54.89 9.51
CA LEU A 360 9.60 53.70 10.21
C LEU A 360 8.58 53.16 11.23
N ASP A 361 8.01 54.04 12.06
CA ASP A 361 6.96 53.68 13.03
C ASP A 361 5.69 53.14 12.35
N GLY A 362 5.29 53.73 11.21
CA GLY A 362 4.19 53.20 10.39
C GLY A 362 4.48 51.81 9.82
N VAL A 363 5.70 51.56 9.33
CA VAL A 363 6.12 50.23 8.83
C VAL A 363 6.17 49.20 9.96
N LEU A 364 6.66 49.56 11.15
CA LEU A 364 6.69 48.66 12.31
C LEU A 364 5.27 48.26 12.74
N LYS A 365 4.35 49.22 12.85
CA LYS A 365 2.93 48.96 13.15
C LYS A 365 2.27 48.06 12.10
N HIS A 366 2.60 48.26 10.82
CA HIS A 366 2.09 47.39 9.76
C HIS A 366 2.65 45.96 9.87
N LEU A 367 3.96 45.80 10.15
CA LEU A 367 4.57 44.49 10.40
C LEU A 367 3.94 43.78 11.60
N ASP A 368 3.65 44.49 12.68
CA ASP A 368 3.00 43.89 13.85
C ASP A 368 1.54 43.51 13.57
N SER A 369 0.80 44.28 12.75
CA SER A 369 -0.52 43.88 12.26
C SER A 369 -0.49 42.63 11.35
N ILE A 370 0.57 42.47 10.56
CA ILE A 370 0.79 41.28 9.73
C ILE A 370 1.15 40.07 10.60
N LYS A 371 1.99 40.24 11.64
CA LYS A 371 2.31 39.17 12.59
C LYS A 371 1.07 38.67 13.33
N THR A 372 0.24 39.56 13.87
CA THR A 372 -0.97 39.15 14.60
C THR A 372 -2.01 38.50 13.68
N SER A 373 -2.16 38.99 12.44
CA SER A 373 -2.97 38.33 11.41
C SER A 373 -2.43 36.92 11.09
N HIS A 374 -1.12 36.76 10.89
CA HIS A 374 -0.52 35.44 10.65
C HIS A 374 -0.67 34.50 11.85
N GLN A 375 -0.47 34.99 13.07
CA GLN A 375 -0.65 34.23 14.30
C GLN A 375 -2.08 33.68 14.38
N MET A 376 -3.07 34.54 14.16
CA MET A 376 -4.49 34.16 14.08
C MET A 376 -4.74 33.10 13.00
N THR A 377 -4.18 33.25 11.79
CA THR A 377 -4.32 32.21 10.74
C THR A 377 -3.67 30.89 11.09
N LEU A 378 -2.58 30.88 11.87
CA LEU A 378 -1.93 29.65 12.32
C LEU A 378 -2.78 28.93 13.37
N GLU A 379 -3.32 29.67 14.34
CA GLU A 379 -4.28 29.16 15.34
C GLU A 379 -5.52 28.58 14.65
N ASP A 380 -6.12 29.32 13.71
CA ASP A 380 -7.23 28.88 12.84
C ASP A 380 -6.95 27.59 12.06
N THR A 381 -5.69 27.32 11.70
CA THR A 381 -5.28 26.08 11.01
C THR A 381 -4.97 24.94 11.98
N ALA A 382 -4.50 25.25 13.18
CA ALA A 382 -4.26 24.27 14.24
C ALA A 382 -5.59 23.72 14.77
N ASP A 383 -6.59 24.60 14.99
CA ASP A 383 -7.93 24.20 15.42
C ASP A 383 -8.61 23.31 14.39
N LYS A 384 -8.60 23.71 13.10
CA LYS A 384 -9.13 22.89 12.00
C LYS A 384 -8.39 21.55 11.89
N LYS A 385 -7.07 21.50 12.13
CA LYS A 385 -6.31 20.23 12.16
C LYS A 385 -6.77 19.34 13.31
N ALA A 386 -6.98 19.89 14.51
CA ALA A 386 -7.50 19.16 15.66
C ALA A 386 -8.93 18.64 15.41
N GLU A 387 -9.80 19.42 14.77
CA GLU A 387 -11.13 18.98 14.35
C GLU A 387 -11.06 17.81 13.35
N PHE A 388 -10.17 17.87 12.35
CA PHE A 388 -9.97 16.75 11.41
C PHE A 388 -9.39 15.51 12.10
N GLU A 389 -8.42 15.65 12.99
CA GLU A 389 -7.87 14.53 13.76
C GLU A 389 -8.93 13.87 14.65
N LYS A 390 -9.80 14.67 15.27
CA LYS A 390 -10.95 14.18 16.03
C LYS A 390 -11.95 13.43 15.14
N CYS A 391 -12.33 14.00 13.98
CA CYS A 391 -13.21 13.35 13.02
C CYS A 391 -12.63 12.01 12.50
N LEU A 392 -11.31 11.96 12.27
CA LEU A 392 -10.59 10.74 11.90
C LEU A 392 -10.59 9.72 13.05
N GLY A 393 -10.44 10.16 14.30
CA GLY A 393 -10.59 9.31 15.49
C GLY A 393 -11.99 8.69 15.58
N GLU A 394 -13.04 9.50 15.49
CA GLU A 394 -14.44 9.06 15.56
C GLU A 394 -14.81 8.12 14.39
N THR A 395 -14.38 8.41 13.16
CA THR A 395 -14.62 7.53 12.00
C THR A 395 -13.86 6.21 12.10
N ASN A 396 -12.63 6.20 12.60
CA ASN A 396 -11.87 4.97 12.85
C ASN A 396 -12.49 4.12 13.98
N GLN A 397 -13.00 4.74 15.06
CA GLN A 397 -13.74 4.01 16.11
C GLN A 397 -15.03 3.40 15.56
N ASN A 398 -15.79 4.15 14.76
CA ASN A 398 -16.99 3.64 14.08
C ASN A 398 -16.65 2.48 13.13
N LEU A 399 -15.55 2.55 12.38
CA LEU A 399 -15.09 1.47 11.50
C LEU A 399 -14.74 0.21 12.30
N ARG A 400 -14.00 0.35 13.41
CA ARG A 400 -13.71 -0.77 14.33
C ARG A 400 -14.99 -1.42 14.86
N ALA A 401 -15.93 -0.62 15.38
CA ALA A 401 -17.20 -1.13 15.90
C ALA A 401 -18.08 -1.80 14.81
N VAL A 402 -18.02 -1.34 13.57
CA VAL A 402 -18.68 -2.01 12.43
C VAL A 402 -17.97 -3.32 12.08
N ASN A 403 -16.63 -3.37 12.12
CA ASN A 403 -15.89 -4.59 11.84
C ASN A 403 -16.08 -5.64 12.93
N GLU A 404 -16.07 -5.26 14.22
CA GLU A 404 -16.39 -6.15 15.34
C GLU A 404 -17.79 -6.76 15.21
N ARG A 405 -18.79 -5.96 14.81
CA ARG A 405 -20.15 -6.46 14.51
C ARG A 405 -20.15 -7.41 13.30
N LYS A 406 -19.39 -7.10 12.25
CA LYS A 406 -19.22 -7.96 11.06
C LYS A 406 -18.60 -9.31 11.46
N ASP A 407 -17.51 -9.30 12.21
CA ASP A 407 -16.80 -10.50 12.65
C ASP A 407 -17.67 -11.34 13.59
N SER A 408 -18.48 -10.69 14.46
CA SER A 408 -19.50 -11.37 15.27
C SER A 408 -20.63 -11.99 14.43
N MET A 409 -21.04 -11.33 13.34
CA MET A 409 -22.06 -11.84 12.42
C MET A 409 -21.52 -12.99 11.56
N GLU A 410 -20.26 -12.92 11.12
CA GLU A 410 -19.58 -14.02 10.41
C GLU A 410 -19.43 -15.25 11.31
N LYS A 411 -19.11 -15.08 12.60
CA LYS A 411 -19.14 -16.17 13.59
C LYS A 411 -20.53 -16.77 13.74
N MET A 412 -21.57 -15.97 13.99
CA MET A 412 -22.95 -16.47 14.10
C MET A 412 -23.42 -17.19 12.83
N VAL A 413 -23.07 -16.70 11.65
CA VAL A 413 -23.39 -17.35 10.37
C VAL A 413 -22.64 -18.69 10.25
N LEU A 414 -21.36 -18.76 10.62
CA LEU A 414 -20.58 -20.00 10.62
C LEU A 414 -21.14 -21.03 11.63
N ASP A 415 -21.54 -20.59 12.82
CA ASP A 415 -22.18 -21.42 13.84
C ASP A 415 -23.50 -22.00 13.31
N VAL A 416 -24.35 -21.17 12.68
CA VAL A 416 -25.59 -21.62 12.03
C VAL A 416 -25.29 -22.59 10.87
N MET A 417 -24.30 -22.33 10.02
CA MET A 417 -23.90 -23.26 8.95
C MET A 417 -23.49 -24.61 9.53
N SER A 418 -22.66 -24.64 10.59
CA SER A 418 -22.25 -25.87 11.26
C SER A 418 -23.43 -26.61 11.90
N ALA A 419 -24.34 -25.89 12.55
CA ALA A 419 -25.54 -26.45 13.16
C ALA A 419 -26.51 -27.04 12.12
N THR A 420 -26.70 -26.36 10.97
CA THR A 420 -27.51 -26.88 9.86
C THR A 420 -26.90 -28.14 9.27
N GLU A 421 -25.58 -28.22 9.09
CA GLU A 421 -24.91 -29.44 8.62
C GLU A 421 -24.99 -30.58 9.64
N HIS A 422 -24.88 -30.28 10.95
CA HIS A 422 -25.12 -31.28 12.00
C HIS A 422 -26.56 -31.81 12.01
N ILE A 423 -27.57 -30.94 11.83
CA ILE A 423 -28.98 -31.34 11.73
C ILE A 423 -29.20 -32.18 10.47
N ARG A 424 -28.69 -31.74 9.31
CA ARG A 424 -28.69 -32.44 8.03
C ARG A 424 -28.06 -33.83 8.14
N HIS A 425 -26.88 -33.94 8.75
CA HIS A 425 -26.22 -35.22 9.00
C HIS A 425 -27.03 -36.12 9.94
N LYS A 426 -27.66 -35.57 10.99
CA LYS A 426 -28.55 -36.33 11.88
C LYS A 426 -29.80 -36.86 11.14
N ILE A 427 -30.49 -36.02 10.36
CA ILE A 427 -31.67 -36.41 9.55
C ILE A 427 -31.31 -37.54 8.57
N VAL A 428 -30.15 -37.45 7.91
CA VAL A 428 -29.64 -38.52 7.03
C VAL A 428 -29.26 -39.78 7.84
N SER A 429 -28.69 -39.62 9.04
CA SER A 429 -28.31 -40.73 9.93
C SER A 429 -29.51 -41.43 10.60
N CYS A 430 -30.72 -40.86 10.52
CA CYS A 430 -31.96 -41.47 11.05
C CYS A 430 -32.42 -42.74 10.30
N ASP A 431 -31.58 -43.35 9.46
CA ASP A 431 -31.77 -44.73 8.97
C ASP A 431 -31.92 -45.77 10.10
N TRP A 432 -31.45 -45.46 11.32
CA TRP A 432 -31.73 -46.30 12.49
C TRP A 432 -33.20 -46.25 12.92
N LEU A 433 -33.89 -45.10 12.78
CA LEU A 433 -35.32 -44.98 13.02
C LEU A 433 -36.12 -45.76 11.97
N LYS A 434 -35.72 -45.71 10.69
CA LYS A 434 -36.31 -46.56 9.64
C LYS A 434 -36.23 -48.04 10.03
N LYS A 435 -35.03 -48.52 10.39
CA LYS A 435 -34.80 -49.91 10.83
C LYS A 435 -35.53 -50.29 12.13
N LYS A 436 -35.81 -49.34 13.02
CA LYS A 436 -36.54 -49.59 14.29
C LYS A 436 -38.06 -49.61 14.05
N LEU A 437 -38.59 -48.75 13.18
CA LEU A 437 -39.99 -48.75 12.73
C LEU A 437 -40.34 -50.00 11.90
N GLU A 438 -39.44 -50.44 11.00
CA GLU A 438 -39.59 -51.69 10.24
C GLU A 438 -39.72 -52.92 11.14
N LYS A 439 -38.93 -52.98 12.23
CA LYS A 439 -39.02 -54.06 13.22
C LYS A 439 -40.35 -54.12 13.97
N ASN A 440 -41.01 -52.97 14.14
CA ASN A 440 -42.30 -52.86 14.83
C ASN A 440 -43.51 -52.93 13.87
N GLY A 441 -43.33 -53.42 12.64
CA GLY A 441 -44.40 -53.60 11.65
C GLY A 441 -44.90 -52.32 10.97
N CYS A 442 -44.35 -51.16 11.33
CA CYS A 442 -44.75 -49.87 10.78
C CYS A 442 -44.04 -49.60 9.44
N LYS A 443 -44.68 -49.96 8.32
CA LYS A 443 -44.23 -49.47 7.00
C LYS A 443 -44.36 -47.94 6.94
N VAL A 444 -43.24 -47.26 6.71
CA VAL A 444 -43.19 -45.83 6.38
C VAL A 444 -43.37 -45.73 4.86
N LEU A 445 -44.36 -44.95 4.40
CA LEU A 445 -44.79 -44.99 2.99
C LEU A 445 -44.15 -43.91 2.11
N THR A 446 -43.41 -42.95 2.70
CA THR A 446 -42.77 -41.87 1.95
C THR A 446 -41.27 -41.84 2.20
N SER A 447 -40.50 -41.67 1.13
CA SER A 447 -39.07 -41.48 1.20
C SER A 447 -38.75 -40.16 1.91
N LEU A 448 -38.02 -40.23 3.03
CA LEU A 448 -37.02 -39.20 3.40
C LEU A 448 -36.13 -39.00 2.17
N ASP A 449 -36.46 -38.03 1.30
CA ASP A 449 -35.80 -37.85 0.01
C ASP A 449 -34.45 -37.15 0.21
N PRO A 450 -33.30 -37.87 0.18
CA PRO A 450 -32.00 -37.27 0.44
C PRO A 450 -31.67 -36.23 -0.65
N SER A 451 -32.28 -36.41 -1.83
CA SER A 451 -32.18 -35.53 -2.99
C SER A 451 -32.70 -34.11 -2.74
N VAL A 452 -33.44 -33.85 -1.65
CA VAL A 452 -33.85 -32.48 -1.25
C VAL A 452 -32.74 -31.80 -0.44
N LEU A 453 -32.13 -32.52 0.52
CA LEU A 453 -30.99 -32.00 1.29
C LEU A 453 -29.67 -31.97 0.51
N GLU A 454 -29.52 -32.72 -0.59
CA GLU A 454 -28.34 -32.61 -1.48
C GLU A 454 -28.40 -31.42 -2.46
N ARG A 455 -29.59 -30.85 -2.73
CA ARG A 455 -29.74 -29.73 -3.68
C ARG A 455 -29.37 -28.37 -3.11
N VAL A 456 -29.44 -28.20 -1.79
CA VAL A 456 -29.16 -26.94 -1.10
C VAL A 456 -27.88 -27.11 -0.30
N ASP A 457 -26.87 -26.35 -0.69
CA ASP A 457 -25.56 -26.33 -0.03
C ASP A 457 -25.62 -25.38 1.18
N PRO A 458 -25.50 -25.88 2.44
CA PRO A 458 -25.58 -25.03 3.63
C PRO A 458 -24.46 -23.99 3.69
N TYR A 459 -23.36 -24.18 2.94
CA TYR A 459 -22.30 -23.18 2.82
C TYR A 459 -22.60 -22.06 1.82
N LYS A 460 -23.70 -22.15 1.04
CA LYS A 460 -24.15 -21.09 0.12
C LYS A 460 -25.41 -20.38 0.57
N ASP A 461 -26.33 -21.07 1.23
CA ASP A 461 -27.58 -20.50 1.74
C ASP A 461 -28.06 -21.25 2.99
N PRO A 462 -27.55 -20.90 4.18
CA PRO A 462 -27.85 -21.63 5.42
C PRO A 462 -29.31 -21.51 5.84
N VAL A 463 -30.01 -20.44 5.45
CA VAL A 463 -31.44 -20.25 5.76
C VAL A 463 -32.28 -21.25 4.96
N LYS A 464 -32.09 -21.33 3.64
CA LYS A 464 -32.82 -22.32 2.82
C LYS A 464 -32.45 -23.76 3.18
N ALA A 465 -31.21 -24.01 3.61
CA ALA A 465 -30.80 -25.33 4.10
C ALA A 465 -31.50 -25.69 5.42
N LEU A 466 -31.65 -24.73 6.34
CA LEU A 466 -32.41 -24.90 7.58
C LEU A 466 -33.90 -25.13 7.31
N ASP A 467 -34.52 -24.33 6.44
CA ASP A 467 -35.93 -24.48 6.04
C ASP A 467 -36.20 -25.87 5.46
N ALA A 468 -35.31 -26.37 4.58
CA ALA A 468 -35.40 -27.73 4.03
C ALA A 468 -35.27 -28.82 5.10
N CYS A 469 -34.48 -28.60 6.16
CA CYS A 469 -34.39 -29.52 7.31
C CYS A 469 -35.68 -29.46 8.15
N ILE A 470 -36.22 -28.27 8.39
CA ILE A 470 -37.48 -28.06 9.14
C ILE A 470 -38.65 -28.71 8.42
N GLU A 471 -38.77 -28.55 7.09
CA GLU A 471 -39.81 -29.22 6.30
C GLU A 471 -39.76 -30.75 6.42
N GLN A 472 -38.57 -31.35 6.45
CA GLN A 472 -38.40 -32.79 6.56
C GLN A 472 -38.71 -33.29 7.98
N LEU A 473 -38.31 -32.55 9.02
CA LEU A 473 -38.68 -32.84 10.41
C LEU A 473 -40.20 -32.72 10.64
N ASN A 474 -40.84 -31.68 10.10
CA ASN A 474 -42.29 -31.50 10.20
C ASN A 474 -43.05 -32.62 9.47
N LYS A 475 -42.57 -33.09 8.31
CA LYS A 475 -43.14 -34.27 7.62
C LYS A 475 -43.03 -35.54 8.47
N LEU A 476 -41.90 -35.75 9.14
CA LEU A 476 -41.71 -36.89 10.05
C LEU A 476 -42.61 -36.83 11.29
N ASN A 477 -42.76 -35.65 11.91
CA ASN A 477 -43.68 -35.49 13.05
C ASN A 477 -45.13 -35.75 12.63
N LEU A 478 -45.56 -35.23 11.48
CA LEU A 478 -46.91 -35.47 10.95
C LEU A 478 -47.18 -36.96 10.67
N GLU A 479 -46.17 -37.71 10.20
CA GLU A 479 -46.27 -39.17 10.00
C GLU A 479 -46.25 -39.98 11.32
N LEU A 480 -45.67 -39.45 12.40
CA LEU A 480 -45.73 -40.03 13.74
C LEU A 480 -47.11 -39.80 14.37
N ASP A 481 -47.61 -38.56 14.35
CA ASP A 481 -48.91 -38.19 14.92
C ASP A 481 -50.05 -39.01 14.27
N VAL A 482 -50.08 -39.10 12.93
CA VAL A 482 -51.07 -39.89 12.17
C VAL A 482 -51.03 -41.40 12.49
N LYS A 483 -49.94 -41.91 13.08
CA LYS A 483 -49.83 -43.31 13.52
C LYS A 483 -50.14 -43.53 14.99
N MET A 484 -50.02 -42.51 15.83
CA MET A 484 -50.45 -42.59 17.24
C MET A 484 -51.98 -42.75 17.33
N ASP A 485 -52.75 -42.10 16.45
CA ASP A 485 -54.21 -42.24 16.37
C ASP A 485 -54.71 -43.64 15.94
N LEU A 486 -53.82 -44.54 15.49
CA LEU A 486 -54.18 -45.85 14.94
C LEU A 486 -53.80 -47.05 15.80
N ASN A 487 -53.09 -46.88 16.93
CA ASN A 487 -52.72 -47.99 17.83
C ASN A 487 -52.49 -47.52 19.30
N PRO A 488 -53.51 -47.54 20.18
CA PRO A 488 -53.39 -47.08 21.56
C PRO A 488 -52.75 -48.08 22.55
N GLU A 489 -52.32 -49.28 22.12
CA GLU A 489 -51.80 -50.34 23.01
C GLU A 489 -50.26 -50.47 23.07
N GLN A 490 -49.49 -49.46 22.60
CA GLN A 490 -48.01 -49.46 22.67
C GLN A 490 -47.37 -48.29 23.43
N ASP A 491 -48.15 -47.54 24.21
CA ASP A 491 -47.67 -46.39 25.02
C ASP A 491 -46.56 -46.77 26.01
N LEU A 492 -46.61 -47.97 26.60
CA LEU A 492 -45.65 -48.42 27.63
C LEU A 492 -44.22 -48.65 27.13
N VAL A 493 -43.96 -48.62 25.82
CA VAL A 493 -42.62 -48.89 25.25
C VAL A 493 -41.92 -47.62 24.76
N LEU A 494 -42.63 -46.50 24.58
CA LEU A 494 -42.00 -45.24 24.17
C LEU A 494 -41.30 -44.54 25.35
N GLU A 495 -41.89 -44.53 26.54
CA GLU A 495 -41.38 -43.78 27.69
C GLU A 495 -39.98 -44.28 28.11
N GLU A 496 -39.81 -45.60 28.24
CA GLU A 496 -38.52 -46.26 28.56
C GLU A 496 -37.44 -45.97 27.50
N VAL A 497 -37.82 -45.93 26.21
CA VAL A 497 -36.92 -45.64 25.10
C VAL A 497 -36.54 -44.15 25.00
N THR A 498 -37.37 -43.24 25.51
CA THR A 498 -37.01 -41.81 25.57
C THR A 498 -36.02 -41.49 26.70
N GLY A 499 -36.05 -42.22 27.80
CA GLY A 499 -35.10 -42.06 28.92
C GLY A 499 -33.65 -42.36 28.52
N ASP A 500 -33.40 -43.55 27.96
CA ASP A 500 -32.04 -43.99 27.60
C ASP A 500 -31.35 -43.06 26.59
N ASN A 501 -32.10 -42.52 25.62
CA ASN A 501 -31.54 -41.63 24.60
C ASN A 501 -31.16 -40.24 25.14
N ALA A 502 -31.81 -39.76 26.21
CA ALA A 502 -31.40 -38.52 26.87
C ALA A 502 -30.05 -38.71 27.60
N GLN A 503 -29.87 -39.88 28.23
CA GLN A 503 -28.63 -40.27 28.91
C GLN A 503 -27.45 -40.38 27.91
N ASP A 504 -27.63 -41.12 26.80
CA ASP A 504 -26.59 -41.32 25.79
C ASP A 504 -26.24 -40.04 25.01
N ALA A 505 -27.22 -39.14 24.81
CA ALA A 505 -26.96 -37.82 24.22
C ALA A 505 -26.07 -36.95 25.13
N LEU A 506 -26.31 -36.95 26.44
CA LEU A 506 -25.48 -36.24 27.41
C LEU A 506 -24.07 -36.87 27.54
N ALA A 507 -23.99 -38.20 27.54
CA ALA A 507 -22.71 -38.91 27.56
C ALA A 507 -21.87 -38.64 26.30
N SER A 508 -22.50 -38.59 25.12
CA SER A 508 -21.82 -38.26 23.85
C SER A 508 -21.32 -36.82 23.81
N ILE A 509 -22.03 -35.87 24.43
CA ILE A 509 -21.59 -34.47 24.56
C ILE A 509 -20.39 -34.37 25.52
N GLN A 510 -20.37 -35.14 26.61
CA GLN A 510 -19.20 -35.19 27.52
C GLN A 510 -17.98 -35.90 26.90
N ALA A 511 -18.19 -36.94 26.10
CA ALA A 511 -17.10 -37.66 25.42
C ALA A 511 -16.40 -36.84 24.32
N GLY A 512 -17.05 -35.79 23.80
CA GLY A 512 -16.50 -34.88 22.79
C GLY A 512 -15.59 -33.78 23.34
N ALA A 513 -15.40 -33.68 24.66
CA ALA A 513 -14.55 -32.65 25.26
C ALA A 513 -13.05 -32.96 25.06
N PRO A 514 -12.26 -32.08 24.42
CA PRO A 514 -10.83 -32.31 24.23
C PRO A 514 -10.07 -32.15 25.55
N ASN A 515 -9.79 -33.27 26.20
CA ASN A 515 -9.10 -33.37 27.51
C ASN A 515 -7.61 -32.96 27.49
N ASN A 516 -7.17 -32.14 26.53
CA ASN A 516 -5.79 -31.68 26.35
C ASN A 516 -5.74 -30.24 25.79
N VAL A 517 -6.33 -29.27 26.48
CA VAL A 517 -5.96 -27.86 26.27
C VAL A 517 -4.62 -27.63 26.99
N ARG A 518 -3.52 -27.85 26.26
CA ARG A 518 -2.19 -27.42 26.69
C ARG A 518 -2.14 -25.90 26.56
N ILE A 519 -2.47 -25.19 27.64
CA ILE A 519 -2.41 -23.73 27.70
C ILE A 519 -0.97 -23.30 27.41
N VAL A 520 -0.72 -22.79 26.21
CA VAL A 520 0.45 -21.97 25.93
C VAL A 520 0.12 -20.61 26.50
N ILE A 521 0.72 -20.27 27.63
CA ILE A 521 0.64 -18.94 28.21
C ILE A 521 1.42 -18.02 27.26
N SER A 522 0.70 -17.15 26.54
CA SER A 522 1.29 -15.98 25.90
C SER A 522 1.95 -15.14 27.00
N VAL A 523 3.26 -14.93 26.90
CA VAL A 523 3.95 -13.96 27.75
C VAL A 523 3.73 -12.60 27.13
N ASP A 524 3.11 -11.68 27.87
CA ASP A 524 2.98 -10.29 27.47
C ASP A 524 4.36 -9.61 27.59
N GLU A 525 4.96 -9.24 26.46
CA GLU A 525 6.11 -8.32 26.39
C GLU A 525 5.71 -7.02 25.67
N ASP A 526 4.91 -6.19 26.35
CA ASP A 526 4.75 -4.77 26.00
C ASP A 526 5.98 -3.98 26.48
N ILE A 527 7.05 -3.94 25.68
CA ILE A 527 8.16 -2.99 25.86
C ILE A 527 8.55 -2.33 24.53
N LEU A 528 8.14 -1.06 24.42
CA LEU A 528 8.61 0.02 23.53
C LEU A 528 8.21 -0.01 22.03
N PRO A 529 7.72 1.13 21.49
CA PRO A 529 7.65 1.35 20.05
C PRO A 529 9.05 1.67 19.52
N ALA A 530 9.55 0.83 18.62
CA ALA A 530 10.67 1.21 17.76
C ALA A 530 10.16 2.16 16.67
N GLU A 531 10.48 3.45 16.80
CA GLU A 531 10.63 4.32 15.64
C GLU A 531 11.82 3.84 14.76
N ASP A 532 11.98 4.44 13.58
CA ASP A 532 12.99 4.11 12.56
C ASP A 532 12.87 2.75 11.84
N PHE A 533 11.84 2.67 10.97
CA PHE A 533 12.10 2.14 9.63
C PHE A 533 12.48 3.29 8.70
N LEU A 534 13.79 3.56 8.60
CA LEU A 534 14.34 4.11 7.35
C LEU A 534 14.06 3.08 6.25
N CYS A 535 13.49 3.51 5.13
CA CYS A 535 13.66 2.76 3.89
C CYS A 535 15.05 3.12 3.34
N ASP A 536 15.89 2.11 3.14
CA ASP A 536 17.16 2.25 2.45
C ASP A 536 16.91 2.61 0.97
N ASP A 537 17.10 3.88 0.61
CA ASP A 537 17.23 4.34 -0.78
C ASP A 537 18.65 4.00 -1.30
N ASP A 538 18.91 2.70 -1.43
CA ASP A 538 20.22 2.13 -1.78
C ASP A 538 20.48 2.16 -3.31
N ASP A 539 20.35 3.33 -3.95
CA ASP A 539 20.70 3.53 -5.37
C ASP A 539 21.21 4.95 -5.75
N ASP A 540 21.36 5.89 -4.80
CA ASP A 540 21.80 7.29 -5.04
C ASP A 540 23.23 7.61 -4.55
N ASN A 541 24.15 6.63 -4.60
CA ASN A 541 25.50 6.73 -4.01
C ASN A 541 26.59 7.38 -4.90
N ASP A 542 26.20 8.19 -5.89
CA ASP A 542 27.12 8.86 -6.84
C ASP A 542 27.54 10.30 -6.41
N GLN A 543 27.09 10.78 -5.24
CA GLN A 543 27.35 12.16 -4.78
C GLN A 543 28.13 12.34 -3.47
N TYR A 544 28.52 11.25 -2.79
CA TYR A 544 29.46 11.37 -1.67
C TYR A 544 30.89 11.56 -2.18
N ARG A 545 31.45 12.76 -1.98
CA ARG A 545 32.87 13.04 -2.22
C ARG A 545 33.71 12.00 -1.48
N SER A 546 34.57 11.29 -2.22
CA SER A 546 35.42 10.24 -1.65
C SER A 546 36.23 10.78 -0.46
N ARG A 547 36.48 9.93 0.53
CA ARG A 547 37.32 10.25 1.71
C ARG A 547 38.65 10.90 1.31
N ASP A 548 39.21 10.53 0.17
CA ASP A 548 40.47 11.11 -0.34
C ASP A 548 40.26 12.44 -1.07
N GLN A 549 39.10 12.70 -1.68
CA GLN A 549 38.73 14.04 -2.17
C GLN A 549 38.54 15.02 -1.01
N ILE A 550 37.87 14.59 0.07
CA ILE A 550 37.69 15.39 1.30
C ILE A 550 39.05 15.68 1.95
N LYS A 551 39.96 14.69 2.02
CA LYS A 551 41.34 14.94 2.47
C LYS A 551 42.06 15.96 1.59
N ASN A 552 41.96 15.84 0.27
CA ASN A 552 42.63 16.73 -0.68
C ASN A 552 42.14 18.19 -0.54
N GLU A 553 40.82 18.42 -0.45
CA GLU A 553 40.27 19.76 -0.16
C GLU A 553 40.69 20.28 1.22
N MET A 554 40.75 19.42 2.24
CA MET A 554 41.22 19.80 3.57
C MET A 554 42.70 20.21 3.55
N THR A 555 43.54 19.54 2.74
CA THR A 555 44.93 19.95 2.51
C THR A 555 45.02 21.27 1.74
N GLU A 556 44.27 21.47 0.65
CA GLU A 556 44.25 22.74 -0.09
C GLU A 556 43.76 23.93 0.77
N LEU A 557 42.78 23.71 1.64
CA LEU A 557 42.32 24.71 2.61
C LEU A 557 43.42 25.02 3.65
N SER A 558 44.20 24.03 4.07
CA SER A 558 45.34 24.24 4.98
C SER A 558 46.50 25.00 4.31
N GLU A 559 46.78 24.71 3.04
CA GLU A 559 47.84 25.37 2.25
C GLU A 559 47.45 26.81 1.90
N SER A 560 46.23 27.04 1.43
CA SER A 560 45.73 28.39 1.16
C SER A 560 45.66 29.27 2.43
N ALA A 561 45.36 28.67 3.59
CA ALA A 561 45.42 29.36 4.88
C ALA A 561 46.86 29.71 5.31
N THR A 562 47.84 28.84 5.08
CA THR A 562 49.26 29.14 5.39
C THR A 562 49.86 30.16 4.42
N ILE A 563 49.47 30.16 3.14
CA ILE A 563 49.83 31.20 2.17
C ILE A 563 49.28 32.57 2.59
N ARG A 564 48.01 32.64 3.05
CA ARG A 564 47.43 33.87 3.62
C ARG A 564 48.19 34.37 4.86
N LYS A 565 48.69 33.48 5.72
CA LYS A 565 49.54 33.84 6.87
C LYS A 565 50.93 34.35 6.44
N LYS A 566 51.58 33.76 5.43
CA LYS A 566 52.86 34.26 4.88
C LYS A 566 52.71 35.66 4.26
N ARG A 567 51.65 35.92 3.48
CA ARG A 567 51.36 37.26 2.91
C ARG A 567 51.11 38.35 3.97
N LYS A 568 50.50 38.02 5.12
CA LYS A 568 50.34 38.97 6.24
C LYS A 568 51.66 39.32 6.95
N ARG A 569 52.66 38.42 6.97
CA ARG A 569 53.99 38.73 7.54
C ARG A 569 54.81 39.66 6.65
N GLN A 570 54.81 39.46 5.33
CA GLN A 570 55.54 40.34 4.40
C GLN A 570 55.01 41.78 4.35
N ARG A 571 53.72 42.01 4.63
CA ARG A 571 53.15 43.37 4.76
C ARG A 571 53.46 44.09 6.08
N LYS A 572 54.18 43.47 7.02
CA LYS A 572 54.69 44.09 8.26
C LYS A 572 56.21 44.30 8.25
N ALA A 573 56.87 44.05 7.12
CA ALA A 573 58.32 44.16 6.95
C ALA A 573 58.70 45.08 5.76
N LYS A 574 57.85 46.08 5.49
CA LYS A 574 58.07 47.23 4.61
C LYS A 574 57.50 48.46 5.30
#